data_AF-A0A7W1DKZ5-F1
#
_entry.id   AF-A0A7W1DKZ5-F1
#
_cell.length_a   1.000
_cell.length_b   1.000
_cell.length_c   1.000
_cell.angle_alpha   90.00
_cell.angle_beta   90.00
_cell.angle_gamma   90.00
#
_symmetry.space_group_name_H-M   'P 1'
#
loop_
_entity.id
_entity.type
_entity.pdbx_description
1 polymer ?
#
loop_
_entity_poly.entity_id
_entity_poly.type
_entity_poly.pdbx_seq_one_letter_code
_entity_poly.pdbx_strand_id
1 'polypeptide(L)'
;MPERVWSRRDVLRQCLAAGVLVVPVGCGEAEVLHAWLDAQNERQPTAHVEMGPFYKKHAPATKAMRLPNDPGLPLKISGRVINVHGEPVQGAKIEVWQADHGGLYDLEGYRYRATLTPPSSEYAFDSVMPGHYPARVARHVHYFVTAPGHRPLTTQLYFATDEVFDGNPDKNYSKDPLITARDLVRPVTLAGTPEASIAAAEFELVMGKA
;
A
#
# COMPACT_ATOMS: atom_id res chain seq x y z
N MET A 1 16.71 43.39 -22.66
CA MET A 1 17.17 41.99 -22.76
C MET A 1 16.00 41.14 -22.29
N PRO A 2 15.41 40.25 -23.11
CA PRO A 2 14.36 39.38 -22.62
C PRO A 2 14.94 38.39 -21.60
N GLU A 3 14.25 38.19 -20.48
CA GLU A 3 14.61 37.16 -19.50
C GLU A 3 14.53 35.78 -20.15
N ARG A 4 15.62 35.01 -20.04
CA ARG A 4 15.64 33.64 -20.52
C ARG A 4 14.77 32.80 -19.60
N VAL A 5 13.62 32.35 -20.09
CA VAL A 5 12.78 31.36 -19.40
C VAL A 5 13.42 29.99 -19.58
N TRP A 6 13.82 29.36 -18.47
CA TRP A 6 14.41 28.02 -18.46
C TRP A 6 13.32 26.98 -18.32
N SER A 7 13.32 25.94 -19.15
CA SER A 7 12.45 24.79 -18.93
C SER A 7 13.01 23.91 -17.81
N ARG A 8 12.15 23.07 -17.23
CA ARG A 8 12.53 22.05 -16.24
C ARG A 8 13.69 21.16 -16.74
N ARG A 9 13.68 20.80 -18.03
CA ARG A 9 14.78 20.07 -18.68
C ARG A 9 16.07 20.86 -18.72
N ASP A 10 15.99 22.17 -19.00
CA ASP A 10 17.17 23.01 -19.08
C ASP A 10 17.83 23.16 -17.71
N VAL A 11 17.04 23.31 -16.64
CA VAL A 11 17.54 23.31 -15.24
C VAL A 11 18.24 21.99 -14.92
N LEU A 12 17.61 20.85 -15.22
CA LEU A 12 18.18 19.52 -14.93
C LEU A 12 19.52 19.31 -15.65
N ARG A 13 19.58 19.65 -16.94
CA ARG A 13 20.80 19.59 -17.77
C ARG A 13 21.89 20.48 -17.23
N GLN A 14 21.54 21.67 -16.76
CA GLN A 14 22.51 22.60 -16.22
C GLN A 14 23.05 22.13 -14.87
N CYS A 15 22.22 21.54 -14.01
CA CYS A 15 22.66 20.90 -12.76
C CYS A 15 23.56 19.69 -13.01
N LEU A 16 23.26 18.87 -14.02
CA LEU A 16 24.09 17.75 -14.46
C LEU A 16 25.45 18.23 -14.98
N ALA A 17 25.44 19.19 -15.92
CA ALA A 17 26.66 19.74 -16.52
C ALA A 17 27.55 20.48 -15.49
N ALA A 18 26.93 21.10 -14.48
CA ALA A 18 27.62 21.73 -13.37
C ALA A 18 28.10 20.74 -12.29
N GLY A 19 27.75 19.45 -12.38
CA GLY A 19 28.12 18.43 -11.40
C GLY A 19 27.40 18.57 -10.05
N VAL A 20 26.32 19.36 -9.99
CA VAL A 20 25.53 19.61 -8.76
C VAL A 20 24.46 18.54 -8.57
N LEU A 21 24.11 17.80 -9.62
CA LEU A 21 23.24 16.63 -9.57
C LEU A 21 24.03 15.38 -9.97
N VAL A 22 24.09 14.39 -9.07
CA VAL A 22 24.69 13.08 -9.35
C VAL A 22 23.59 12.10 -9.69
N VAL A 23 23.72 11.41 -10.82
CA VAL A 23 22.76 10.41 -11.28
C VAL A 23 23.34 9.02 -11.05
N PRO A 24 22.55 8.07 -10.48
CA PRO A 24 22.99 6.69 -10.32
C PRO A 24 23.41 6.07 -11.65
N VAL A 25 24.44 5.22 -11.62
CA VAL A 25 24.92 4.49 -12.80
C VAL A 25 23.78 3.64 -13.37
N GLY A 26 23.52 3.79 -14.68
CA GLY A 26 22.44 3.09 -15.38
C GLY A 26 21.13 3.86 -15.51
N CYS A 27 21.02 5.06 -14.91
CA CYS A 27 19.83 5.90 -15.01
C CYS A 27 20.03 7.03 -16.05
N GLY A 28 19.11 7.17 -16.99
CA GLY A 28 19.17 8.19 -18.04
C GLY A 28 18.65 9.56 -17.60
N GLU A 29 19.05 10.65 -18.28
CA GLU A 29 18.54 12.01 -18.03
C GLU A 29 16.99 12.06 -18.04
N ALA A 30 16.36 11.31 -18.95
CA ALA A 30 14.91 11.23 -19.04
C ALA A 30 14.29 10.55 -17.80
N GLU A 31 14.89 9.49 -17.27
CA GLU A 31 14.40 8.79 -16.07
C GLU A 31 14.54 9.67 -14.83
N VAL A 32 15.65 10.40 -14.72
CA VAL A 32 15.88 11.37 -13.64
C VAL A 32 14.89 12.53 -13.74
N LEU A 33 14.65 13.04 -14.95
CA LEU A 33 13.63 14.05 -15.19
C LEU A 33 12.24 13.53 -14.81
N HIS A 34 11.89 12.30 -15.19
CA HIS A 34 10.62 11.68 -14.85
C HIS A 34 10.48 11.52 -13.34
N ALA A 35 11.49 11.00 -12.65
CA ALA A 35 11.51 10.88 -11.20
C ALA A 35 11.38 12.26 -10.51
N TRP A 36 12.03 13.30 -11.04
CA TRP A 36 11.91 14.66 -10.51
C TRP A 36 10.53 15.26 -10.76
N LEU A 37 9.95 15.07 -11.94
CA LEU A 37 8.59 15.50 -12.25
C LEU A 37 7.55 14.77 -11.40
N ASP A 38 7.71 13.46 -11.19
CA ASP A 38 6.84 12.66 -10.33
C ASP A 38 6.97 13.07 -8.86
N ALA A 39 8.17 13.41 -8.40
CA ALA A 39 8.39 13.97 -7.07
C ALA A 39 7.78 15.37 -6.89
N GLN A 40 7.59 16.13 -7.98
CA GLN A 40 6.94 17.44 -7.97
C GLN A 40 5.41 17.34 -8.01
N ASN A 41 4.85 16.20 -8.44
CA ASN A 41 3.41 16.00 -8.48
C ASN A 41 2.88 15.59 -7.11
N GLU A 42 1.85 16.28 -6.64
CA GLU A 42 1.14 15.86 -5.43
C GLU A 42 0.39 14.54 -5.71
N ARG A 43 0.72 13.53 -4.92
CA ARG A 43 -0.02 12.26 -4.86
C ARG A 43 -1.38 12.51 -4.24
N GLN A 44 -2.37 11.77 -4.70
CA GLN A 44 -3.66 11.72 -4.03
C GLN A 44 -3.55 10.94 -2.72
N PRO A 45 -4.16 11.41 -1.62
CA PRO A 45 -4.31 10.60 -0.42
C PRO A 45 -4.97 9.26 -0.76
N THR A 46 -4.55 8.21 -0.06
CA THR A 46 -5.17 6.89 -0.22
C THR A 46 -6.66 7.01 0.02
N ALA A 47 -7.48 6.44 -0.87
CA ALA A 47 -8.91 6.58 -0.78
C ALA A 47 -9.45 5.98 0.53
N HIS A 48 -10.35 6.73 1.17
CA HIS A 48 -11.03 6.27 2.37
C HIS A 48 -12.01 5.14 2.03
N VAL A 49 -12.02 4.11 2.87
CA VAL A 49 -13.05 3.07 2.86
C VAL A 49 -13.50 2.84 4.30
N GLU A 50 -14.81 2.64 4.47
CA GLU A 50 -15.42 2.40 5.78
C GLU A 50 -14.68 1.32 6.61
N MET A 51 -14.60 1.56 7.92
CA MET A 51 -13.93 0.67 8.87
C MET A 51 -14.58 -0.72 8.93
N GLY A 52 -15.89 -0.78 8.68
CA GLY A 52 -16.67 -2.00 8.85
C GLY A 52 -16.86 -2.40 10.33
N PRO A 53 -17.65 -3.45 10.58
CA PRO A 53 -18.12 -3.77 11.94
C PRO A 53 -17.10 -4.55 12.77
N PHE A 54 -16.02 -5.04 12.16
CA PHE A 54 -15.12 -6.01 12.79
C PHE A 54 -13.83 -5.42 13.32
N TYR A 55 -13.68 -4.09 13.39
CA TYR A 55 -12.49 -3.48 14.01
C TYR A 55 -12.43 -3.76 15.53
N LYS A 56 -11.24 -4.09 16.03
CA LYS A 56 -10.96 -4.29 17.46
C LYS A 56 -9.73 -3.49 17.85
N LYS A 57 -9.85 -2.62 18.86
CA LYS A 57 -8.73 -1.88 19.44
C LYS A 57 -7.76 -2.84 20.14
N HIS A 58 -6.53 -2.39 20.35
CA HIS A 58 -5.50 -3.12 21.12
C HIS A 58 -5.06 -4.45 20.48
N ALA A 59 -5.09 -4.53 19.14
CA ALA A 59 -4.48 -5.64 18.43
C ALA A 59 -2.99 -5.78 18.79
N PRO A 60 -2.46 -7.01 18.92
CA PRO A 60 -1.07 -7.24 19.30
C PRO A 60 -0.06 -6.53 18.39
N ALA A 61 1.06 -6.08 18.96
CA ALA A 61 2.17 -5.55 18.18
C ALA A 61 2.98 -6.72 17.57
N THR A 62 2.68 -7.09 16.32
CA THR A 62 3.33 -8.22 15.63
C THR A 62 3.41 -8.00 14.13
N LYS A 63 4.45 -8.53 13.48
CA LYS A 63 4.53 -8.62 12.01
C LYS A 63 4.07 -9.98 11.48
N ALA A 64 3.73 -10.92 12.35
CA ALA A 64 3.24 -12.25 11.98
C ALA A 64 1.80 -12.39 12.45
N MET A 65 0.86 -12.15 11.54
CA MET A 65 -0.57 -12.35 11.74
C MET A 65 -0.98 -13.82 11.54
N ARG A 66 -0.19 -14.57 10.78
CA ARG A 66 -0.30 -16.02 10.64
C ARG A 66 0.66 -16.78 11.57
N LEU A 67 0.23 -17.95 12.02
CA LEU A 67 1.05 -18.95 12.70
C LEU A 67 1.63 -19.97 11.70
N PRO A 68 2.70 -20.69 12.07
CA PRO A 68 3.13 -21.86 11.31
C PRO A 68 1.94 -22.81 11.08
N ASN A 69 1.78 -23.29 9.85
CA ASN A 69 0.70 -24.18 9.43
C ASN A 69 -0.72 -23.63 9.49
N ASP A 70 -0.92 -22.31 9.65
CA ASP A 70 -2.25 -21.75 9.40
C ASP A 70 -2.74 -22.13 8.00
N PRO A 71 -4.00 -22.57 7.87
CA PRO A 71 -4.60 -22.87 6.58
C PRO A 71 -4.71 -21.62 5.69
N GLY A 72 -4.70 -21.85 4.38
CA GLY A 72 -4.73 -20.81 3.35
C GLY A 72 -3.36 -20.53 2.72
N LEU A 73 -3.39 -19.81 1.59
CA LEU A 73 -2.18 -19.42 0.87
C LEU A 73 -1.40 -18.38 1.71
N PRO A 74 -0.13 -18.63 2.09
CA PRO A 74 0.68 -17.64 2.78
C PRO A 74 0.77 -16.34 1.99
N LEU A 75 0.65 -15.20 2.68
CA LEU A 75 0.64 -13.88 2.08
C LEU A 75 1.65 -12.97 2.80
N LYS A 76 2.52 -12.32 2.04
CA LYS A 76 3.38 -11.23 2.50
C LYS A 76 2.82 -9.91 2.00
N ILE A 77 2.61 -8.95 2.90
CA ILE A 77 2.24 -7.59 2.51
C ILE A 77 3.34 -6.65 2.96
N SER A 78 3.76 -5.76 2.07
CA SER A 78 4.71 -4.69 2.34
C SER A 78 4.22 -3.36 1.78
N GLY A 79 4.86 -2.28 2.20
CA GLY A 79 4.51 -0.95 1.74
C GLY A 79 5.28 0.15 2.43
N ARG A 80 4.91 1.38 2.11
CA ARG A 80 5.43 2.60 2.73
C ARG A 80 4.30 3.49 3.19
N VAL A 81 4.51 4.22 4.28
CA VAL A 81 3.64 5.33 4.70
C VAL A 81 4.31 6.64 4.30
N ILE A 82 3.71 7.36 3.38
CA ILE A 82 4.23 8.61 2.81
C ILE A 82 3.18 9.71 2.85
N ASN A 83 3.58 10.95 2.69
CA ASN A 83 2.66 12.08 2.52
C ASN A 83 2.35 12.33 1.03
N VAL A 84 1.50 13.33 0.75
CA VAL A 84 1.13 13.71 -0.63
C VAL A 84 2.33 14.18 -1.47
N HIS A 85 3.45 14.57 -0.87
CA HIS A 85 4.68 14.94 -1.57
C HIS A 85 5.64 13.75 -1.78
N GLY A 86 5.29 12.55 -1.29
CA GLY A 86 6.15 11.37 -1.37
C GLY A 86 7.15 11.21 -0.25
N GLU A 87 7.09 12.08 0.76
CA GLU A 87 8.04 12.06 1.86
C GLU A 87 7.62 11.02 2.90
N PRO A 88 8.57 10.28 3.50
CA PRO A 88 8.31 9.36 4.61
C PRO A 88 7.54 10.00 5.76
N VAL A 89 6.41 9.39 6.17
CA VAL A 89 5.67 9.81 7.36
C VAL A 89 6.23 9.13 8.60
N GLN A 90 6.79 9.94 9.51
CA GLN A 90 7.38 9.45 10.76
C GLN A 90 6.32 9.21 11.84
N GLY A 91 6.56 8.22 12.69
CA GLY A 91 5.69 7.91 13.83
C GLY A 91 4.31 7.37 13.42
N ALA A 92 4.20 6.79 12.21
CA ALA A 92 2.98 6.14 11.77
C ALA A 92 2.68 4.91 12.65
N LYS A 93 1.41 4.78 13.05
CA LYS A 93 0.84 3.56 13.62
C LYS A 93 -0.16 3.00 12.62
N ILE A 94 0.03 1.74 12.25
CA ILE A 94 -0.79 1.01 11.29
C ILE A 94 -1.50 -0.14 12.02
N GLU A 95 -2.81 -0.11 12.09
CA GLU A 95 -3.63 -1.20 12.60
C GLU A 95 -4.24 -1.95 11.42
N VAL A 96 -3.99 -3.26 11.35
CA VAL A 96 -4.44 -4.13 10.25
C VAL A 96 -5.32 -5.24 10.76
N TRP A 97 -6.37 -5.57 10.01
CA TRP A 97 -7.24 -6.71 10.30
C TRP A 97 -7.84 -7.30 9.02
N GLN A 98 -8.12 -8.59 9.04
CA GLN A 98 -8.76 -9.31 7.94
C GLN A 98 -9.52 -10.53 8.46
N ALA A 99 -10.30 -11.15 7.57
CA ALA A 99 -10.81 -12.49 7.78
C ALA A 99 -9.68 -13.54 7.61
N ASP A 100 -9.92 -14.74 8.11
CA ASP A 100 -9.11 -15.91 7.77
C ASP A 100 -9.31 -16.35 6.31
N HIS A 101 -8.61 -17.41 5.90
CA HIS A 101 -8.72 -18.00 4.55
C HIS A 101 -10.14 -18.50 4.17
N GLY A 102 -11.01 -18.73 5.15
CA GLY A 102 -12.39 -19.15 4.96
C GLY A 102 -13.41 -17.99 4.97
N GLY A 103 -12.94 -16.75 5.14
CA GLY A 103 -13.81 -15.57 5.17
C GLY A 103 -14.39 -15.27 6.55
N LEU A 104 -13.86 -15.88 7.61
CA LEU A 104 -14.35 -15.69 8.98
C LEU A 104 -13.44 -14.72 9.76
N TYR A 105 -14.04 -13.73 10.40
CA TYR A 105 -13.34 -12.85 11.34
C TYR A 105 -13.30 -13.49 12.73
N ASP A 106 -12.13 -13.43 13.37
CA ASP A 106 -12.04 -13.75 14.80
C ASP A 106 -12.68 -12.63 15.63
N LEU A 107 -13.79 -12.99 16.28
CA LEU A 107 -14.59 -12.10 17.13
C LEU A 107 -14.18 -12.20 18.60
N GLU A 108 -13.62 -13.33 19.03
CA GLU A 108 -13.22 -13.57 20.42
C GLU A 108 -11.81 -13.04 20.67
N GLY A 109 -10.85 -13.48 19.86
CA GLY A 109 -9.43 -13.17 20.00
C GLY A 109 -8.93 -12.06 19.06
N TYR A 110 -7.66 -12.15 18.68
CA TYR A 110 -6.99 -11.23 17.77
C TYR A 110 -6.31 -11.93 16.59
N ARG A 111 -6.76 -13.13 16.20
CA ARG A 111 -6.26 -13.82 15.00
C ARG A 111 -6.41 -12.91 13.79
N TYR A 112 -5.36 -12.85 12.97
CA TYR A 112 -5.30 -12.00 11.79
C TYR A 112 -5.55 -10.52 12.07
N ARG A 113 -5.00 -10.02 13.18
CA ARG A 113 -4.97 -8.60 13.54
C ARG A 113 -3.58 -8.21 14.04
N ALA A 114 -3.13 -7.03 13.69
CA ALA A 114 -1.85 -6.53 14.17
C ALA A 114 -1.82 -5.01 14.29
N THR A 115 -0.98 -4.52 15.19
CA THR A 115 -0.53 -3.13 15.24
C THR A 115 0.93 -3.07 14.82
N LEU A 116 1.26 -2.23 13.85
CA LEU A 116 2.62 -1.96 13.39
C LEU A 116 3.01 -0.52 13.73
N THR A 117 4.21 -0.36 14.27
CA THR A 117 4.86 0.94 14.50
C THR A 117 6.23 0.88 13.83
N PRO A 118 6.28 0.99 12.49
CA PRO A 118 7.55 0.89 11.78
C PRO A 118 8.49 2.04 12.21
N PRO A 119 9.79 1.76 12.43
CA PRO A 119 10.77 2.78 12.81
C PRO A 119 11.16 3.68 11.62
N SER A 120 10.86 3.25 10.40
CA SER A 120 10.94 4.03 9.15
C SER A 120 9.54 4.15 8.54
N SER A 121 9.41 4.71 7.32
CA SER A 121 8.13 4.67 6.60
C SER A 121 7.77 3.28 6.08
N GLU A 122 8.71 2.34 6.05
CA GLU A 122 8.50 1.01 5.48
C GLU A 122 7.85 0.06 6.47
N TYR A 123 6.82 -0.66 6.03
CA TYR A 123 6.16 -1.69 6.82
C TYR A 123 6.08 -3.00 6.05
N ALA A 124 6.03 -4.09 6.79
CA ALA A 124 5.73 -5.41 6.26
C ALA A 124 5.13 -6.31 7.34
N PHE A 125 4.26 -7.22 6.92
CA PHE A 125 3.72 -8.28 7.77
C PHE A 125 3.35 -9.53 6.95
N ASP A 126 3.35 -10.66 7.64
CA ASP A 126 2.99 -11.97 7.12
C ASP A 126 1.59 -12.35 7.59
N SER A 127 0.75 -12.80 6.66
CA SER A 127 -0.63 -13.24 6.87
C SER A 127 -0.95 -14.43 5.96
N VAL A 128 -2.24 -14.70 5.75
CA VAL A 128 -2.76 -15.60 4.71
C VAL A 128 -3.67 -14.80 3.78
N MET A 129 -3.83 -15.24 2.52
CA MET A 129 -4.87 -14.69 1.64
C MET A 129 -6.22 -14.82 2.34
N PRO A 130 -6.98 -13.72 2.55
CA PRO A 130 -8.29 -13.81 3.18
C PRO A 130 -9.28 -14.55 2.29
N GLY A 131 -10.29 -15.18 2.86
CA GLY A 131 -11.39 -15.80 2.13
C GLY A 131 -12.47 -14.79 1.75
N HIS A 132 -13.31 -15.16 0.79
CA HIS A 132 -14.53 -14.41 0.49
C HIS A 132 -15.57 -14.59 1.60
N TYR A 133 -16.41 -13.57 1.81
CA TYR A 133 -17.61 -13.68 2.63
C TYR A 133 -18.78 -12.93 1.99
N PRO A 134 -20.04 -13.36 2.20
CA PRO A 134 -21.19 -12.96 1.35
C PRO A 134 -21.47 -11.45 1.22
N ALA A 135 -21.04 -10.65 2.19
CA ALA A 135 -21.30 -9.21 2.24
C ALA A 135 -20.30 -8.36 1.42
N ARG A 136 -19.36 -8.99 0.70
CA ARG A 136 -18.29 -8.31 -0.03
C ARG A 136 -18.03 -8.97 -1.38
N VAL A 137 -17.78 -8.13 -2.40
CA VAL A 137 -17.49 -8.62 -3.76
C VAL A 137 -16.06 -9.16 -3.83
N ALA A 138 -15.11 -8.45 -3.25
CA ALA A 138 -13.70 -8.81 -3.27
C ALA A 138 -13.11 -9.07 -1.87
N ARG A 139 -12.13 -9.96 -1.81
CA ARG A 139 -11.25 -10.18 -0.66
C ARG A 139 -10.46 -8.91 -0.36
N HIS A 140 -10.25 -8.65 0.92
CA HIS A 140 -9.59 -7.42 1.36
C HIS A 140 -8.88 -7.56 2.70
N VAL A 141 -7.95 -6.64 2.94
CA VAL A 141 -7.29 -6.39 4.23
C VAL A 141 -7.58 -4.96 4.63
N HIS A 142 -8.06 -4.77 5.86
CA HIS A 142 -8.35 -3.44 6.37
C HIS A 142 -7.12 -2.77 6.98
N TYR A 143 -7.09 -1.45 6.88
CA TYR A 143 -6.08 -0.58 7.46
C TYR A 143 -6.74 0.56 8.23
N PHE A 144 -6.19 0.87 9.40
CA PHE A 144 -6.37 2.14 10.08
C PHE A 144 -5.01 2.73 10.44
N VAL A 145 -4.72 3.91 9.90
CA VAL A 145 -3.40 4.54 9.98
C VAL A 145 -3.53 5.89 10.66
N THR A 146 -2.68 6.13 11.65
CA THR A 146 -2.57 7.42 12.32
C THR A 146 -1.11 7.85 12.37
N ALA A 147 -0.84 9.14 12.17
CA ALA A 147 0.48 9.72 12.37
C ALA A 147 0.36 11.17 12.85
N PRO A 148 1.32 11.69 13.64
CA PRO A 148 1.33 13.09 14.05
C PRO A 148 1.27 14.05 12.85
N GLY A 149 0.39 15.04 12.88
CA GLY A 149 0.25 16.04 11.80
C GLY A 149 -0.52 15.59 10.56
N HIS A 150 -1.09 14.38 10.56
CA HIS A 150 -1.84 13.84 9.44
C HIS A 150 -3.27 13.44 9.82
N ARG A 151 -4.19 13.49 8.85
CA ARG A 151 -5.54 12.96 9.03
C ARG A 151 -5.48 11.45 9.22
N PRO A 152 -6.22 10.87 10.19
CA PRO A 152 -6.40 9.42 10.26
C PRO A 152 -6.94 8.88 8.94
N LEU A 153 -6.39 7.75 8.51
CA LEU A 153 -6.78 7.06 7.28
C LEU A 153 -7.39 5.71 7.64
N THR A 154 -8.66 5.51 7.27
CA THR A 154 -9.28 4.19 7.23
C THR A 154 -9.42 3.78 5.78
N THR A 155 -8.90 2.61 5.41
CA THR A 155 -8.90 2.13 4.02
C THR A 155 -8.83 0.61 3.96
N GLN A 156 -8.86 0.07 2.74
CA GLN A 156 -8.82 -1.37 2.45
C GLN A 156 -7.89 -1.65 1.27
N LEU A 157 -7.13 -2.73 1.37
CA LEU A 157 -6.34 -3.33 0.30
C LEU A 157 -7.15 -4.46 -0.33
N TYR A 158 -7.24 -4.48 -1.66
CA TYR A 158 -7.88 -5.54 -2.45
C TYR A 158 -6.86 -6.21 -3.38
N PHE A 159 -7.15 -7.42 -3.84
CA PHE A 159 -6.21 -8.24 -4.61
C PHE A 159 -6.72 -8.44 -6.04
N ALA A 160 -5.89 -8.12 -7.04
CA ALA A 160 -6.24 -8.29 -8.46
C ALA A 160 -6.54 -9.75 -8.85
N THR A 161 -6.19 -10.71 -8.00
CA THR A 161 -6.48 -12.14 -8.17
C THR A 161 -7.92 -12.52 -7.84
N ASP A 162 -8.74 -11.59 -7.33
CA ASP A 162 -10.18 -11.82 -7.22
C ASP A 162 -10.83 -11.90 -8.60
N GLU A 163 -11.79 -12.81 -8.75
CA GLU A 163 -12.44 -13.12 -10.04
C GLU A 163 -13.06 -11.88 -10.70
N VAL A 164 -13.59 -10.95 -9.90
CA VAL A 164 -14.21 -9.72 -10.39
C VAL A 164 -13.23 -8.87 -11.22
N PHE A 165 -11.93 -8.90 -10.92
CA PHE A 165 -10.91 -8.10 -11.61
C PHE A 165 -10.24 -8.83 -12.79
N ASP A 166 -10.50 -10.13 -13.00
CA ASP A 166 -9.94 -10.90 -14.13
C ASP A 166 -8.39 -10.81 -14.19
N GLY A 167 -7.74 -10.88 -13.03
CA GLY A 167 -6.28 -10.77 -12.91
C GLY A 167 -5.69 -9.39 -13.22
N ASN A 168 -6.53 -8.39 -13.55
CA ASN A 168 -6.10 -7.06 -13.94
C ASN A 168 -6.64 -6.00 -12.96
N PRO A 169 -5.77 -5.34 -12.18
CA PRO A 169 -6.21 -4.35 -11.19
C PRO A 169 -6.92 -3.12 -11.79
N ASP A 170 -6.77 -2.87 -13.09
CA ASP A 170 -7.42 -1.74 -13.78
C ASP A 170 -8.83 -2.09 -14.29
N LYS A 171 -9.23 -3.37 -14.23
CA LYS A 171 -10.55 -3.83 -14.68
C LYS A 171 -11.54 -3.90 -13.53
N ASN A 172 -12.77 -3.49 -13.81
CA ASN A 172 -13.95 -3.80 -12.98
C ASN A 172 -13.90 -3.36 -11.51
N TYR A 173 -12.93 -2.56 -11.07
CA TYR A 173 -12.84 -2.17 -9.66
C TYR A 173 -14.09 -1.43 -9.19
N SER A 174 -14.72 -0.65 -10.07
CA SER A 174 -15.99 0.04 -9.80
C SER A 174 -17.21 -0.87 -9.67
N LYS A 175 -17.09 -2.19 -9.88
CA LYS A 175 -18.20 -3.14 -9.63
C LYS A 175 -18.42 -3.40 -8.15
N ASP A 176 -17.39 -3.18 -7.32
CA ASP A 176 -17.57 -3.13 -5.86
C ASP A 176 -17.73 -1.65 -5.45
N PRO A 177 -18.90 -1.25 -4.91
CA PRO A 177 -19.15 0.15 -4.53
C PRO A 177 -18.22 0.65 -3.40
N LEU A 178 -17.53 -0.24 -2.68
CA LEU A 178 -16.54 0.13 -1.68
C LEU A 178 -15.19 0.52 -2.27
N ILE A 179 -14.91 0.11 -3.52
CA ILE A 179 -13.64 0.41 -4.19
C ILE A 179 -13.78 1.71 -4.99
N THR A 180 -13.51 2.81 -4.30
CA THR A 180 -13.65 4.17 -4.86
C THR A 180 -12.43 4.64 -5.66
N ALA A 181 -11.30 3.93 -5.54
CA ALA A 181 -10.07 4.24 -6.28
C ALA A 181 -9.35 2.97 -6.73
N ARG A 182 -8.79 3.02 -7.95
CA ARG A 182 -8.01 1.94 -8.56
C ARG A 182 -6.81 1.52 -7.71
N ASP A 183 -6.19 2.45 -7.00
CA ASP A 183 -4.97 2.19 -6.24
C ASP A 183 -5.17 1.25 -5.06
N LEU A 184 -6.42 1.01 -4.65
CA LEU A 184 -6.78 0.04 -3.63
C LEU A 184 -6.65 -1.42 -4.12
N VAL A 185 -6.71 -1.66 -5.44
CA VAL A 185 -6.57 -3.01 -6.03
C VAL A 185 -5.12 -3.24 -6.43
N ARG A 186 -4.45 -4.17 -5.76
CA ARG A 186 -3.02 -4.42 -5.95
C ARG A 186 -2.76 -5.73 -6.70
N PRO A 187 -1.76 -5.75 -7.59
CA PRO A 187 -1.30 -7.01 -8.18
C PRO A 187 -0.77 -7.94 -7.08
N VAL A 188 -0.88 -9.24 -7.32
CA VAL A 188 -0.33 -10.27 -6.44
C VAL A 188 0.72 -11.05 -7.23
N THR A 189 1.92 -11.16 -6.68
CA THR A 189 2.96 -12.03 -7.22
C THR A 189 3.01 -13.33 -6.41
N LEU A 190 3.41 -14.42 -7.07
CA LEU A 190 3.68 -15.70 -6.42
C LEU A 190 5.17 -15.97 -6.47
N ALA A 191 5.75 -16.34 -5.34
CA ALA A 191 7.14 -16.79 -5.23
C ALA A 191 7.19 -18.19 -4.62
N GLY A 192 8.22 -18.96 -4.94
CA GLY A 192 8.42 -20.33 -4.44
C GLY A 192 8.05 -21.41 -5.46
N THR A 193 7.93 -22.66 -4.99
CA THR A 193 7.44 -23.78 -5.81
C THR A 193 5.90 -23.85 -5.76
N PRO A 194 5.24 -24.56 -6.68
CA PRO A 194 3.78 -24.73 -6.61
C PRO A 194 3.28 -25.28 -5.26
N GLU A 195 4.05 -26.16 -4.61
CA GLU A 195 3.71 -26.78 -3.32
C GLU A 195 4.05 -25.89 -2.11
N ALA A 196 4.89 -24.86 -2.30
CA ALA A 196 5.37 -23.95 -1.26
C ALA A 196 5.23 -22.48 -1.69
N SER A 197 4.18 -22.17 -2.45
CA SER A 197 3.95 -20.84 -3.00
C SER A 197 3.59 -19.84 -1.89
N ILE A 198 4.17 -18.64 -1.98
CA ILE A 198 3.88 -17.51 -1.12
C ILE A 198 3.39 -16.36 -2.01
N ALA A 199 2.20 -15.86 -1.72
CA ALA A 199 1.67 -14.66 -2.34
C ALA A 199 2.34 -13.42 -1.75
N ALA A 200 2.55 -12.40 -2.58
CA ALA A 200 3.03 -11.09 -2.13
C ALA A 200 2.24 -9.96 -2.78
N ALA A 201 1.95 -8.92 -2.01
CA ALA A 201 1.30 -7.69 -2.47
C ALA A 201 1.94 -6.46 -1.83
N GLU A 202 2.06 -5.39 -2.62
CA GLU A 202 2.59 -4.11 -2.15
C GLU A 202 1.48 -3.06 -2.08
N PHE A 203 1.42 -2.32 -0.97
CA PHE A 203 0.44 -1.27 -0.76
C PHE A 203 1.08 -0.02 -0.16
N GLU A 204 1.22 1.03 -0.97
CA GLU A 204 1.72 2.32 -0.50
C GLU A 204 0.56 3.14 0.10
N LEU A 205 0.74 3.62 1.33
CA LEU A 205 -0.23 4.40 2.08
C LEU A 205 0.16 5.87 2.03
N VAL A 206 -0.57 6.65 1.24
CA VAL A 206 -0.46 8.11 1.17
C VAL A 206 -1.38 8.76 2.21
N MET A 207 -0.78 9.45 3.18
CA MET A 207 -1.44 10.17 4.27
C MET A 207 -1.75 11.63 3.87
N GLY A 208 -2.99 12.06 4.06
CA GLY A 208 -3.37 13.47 3.94
C GLY A 208 -2.91 14.32 5.13
N LYS A 209 -2.66 15.61 4.91
CA LYS A 209 -2.36 16.57 5.98
C LYS A 209 -3.60 16.85 6.84
N ALA A 210 -3.41 16.94 8.16
CA ALA A 210 -4.45 17.27 9.14
C ALA A 210 -5.20 18.56 8.80
#